data_AF-A0A543JPJ4-F1
#
_entry.id   AF-A0A543JPJ4-F1
#
_cell.length_a   1.000
_cell.length_b   1.000
_cell.length_c   1.000
_cell.angle_alpha   90.00
_cell.angle_beta   90.00
_cell.angle_gamma   90.00
#
_symmetry.space_group_name_H-M   'P 1'
#
loop_
_entity.id
_entity.type
_entity.pdbx_description
1 polymer ?
#
loop_
_entity_poly.entity_id
_entity_poly.type
_entity_poly.pdbx_seq_one_letter_code
_entity_poly.pdbx_strand_id
1 'polypeptide(L)'
;MDDSALISFGLARYVQAVAERVGVPPEGTEFEVSDTATAYLGLEGPGRDLMLLWNEQRGWSIAVETDPTEKPVVVAHLGLPLVPPPEDVARFVDDVLAGKPGGAEPDPGVTQDRGTLAGRLREYL
;
A
#
# COMPACT_ATOMS: atom_id res chain seq x y z
N MET A 1 -20.01 7.87 -12.82
CA MET A 1 -19.01 8.31 -11.83
C MET A 1 -17.69 8.30 -12.56
N ASP A 2 -16.91 9.38 -12.46
CA ASP A 2 -15.55 9.43 -13.01
C ASP A 2 -14.70 8.34 -12.33
N ASP A 3 -13.87 7.61 -13.09
CA ASP A 3 -13.00 6.57 -12.55
C ASP A 3 -12.04 7.15 -11.49
N SER A 4 -11.65 8.42 -11.62
CA SER A 4 -10.82 9.11 -10.63
C SER A 4 -11.54 9.26 -9.28
N ALA A 5 -12.83 9.58 -9.31
CA ALA A 5 -13.63 9.69 -8.09
C ALA A 5 -13.87 8.31 -7.45
N LEU A 6 -14.13 7.28 -8.27
CA LEU A 6 -14.25 5.89 -7.80
C LEU A 6 -12.97 5.41 -7.13
N ILE A 7 -11.81 5.66 -7.75
CA ILE A 7 -10.50 5.31 -7.20
C ILE A 7 -10.27 6.05 -5.89
N SER A 8 -10.56 7.35 -5.82
CA SER A 8 -10.37 8.14 -4.59
C SER A 8 -11.19 7.59 -3.42
N PHE A 9 -12.50 7.38 -3.59
CA PHE A 9 -13.33 6.84 -2.51
C PHE A 9 -12.96 5.40 -2.14
N GLY A 10 -12.77 4.53 -3.15
CA GLY A 10 -12.46 3.13 -2.90
C GLY A 10 -11.08 2.96 -2.27
N LEU A 11 -10.08 3.75 -2.69
CA LEU A 11 -8.75 3.73 -2.09
C LEU A 11 -8.78 4.21 -0.64
N ALA A 12 -9.51 5.29 -0.34
CA ALA A 12 -9.65 5.78 1.04
C ALA A 12 -10.18 4.69 1.98
N ARG A 13 -11.24 3.97 1.54
CA ARG A 13 -11.87 2.90 2.32
C ARG A 13 -11.00 1.65 2.41
N TYR A 14 -10.30 1.33 1.32
CA TYR A 14 -9.36 0.22 1.31
C TYR A 14 -8.17 0.47 2.24
N VAL A 15 -7.55 1.65 2.19
CA VAL A 15 -6.46 2.07 3.08
C VAL A 15 -6.91 2.04 4.53
N GLN A 16 -8.13 2.52 4.83
CA GLN A 16 -8.69 2.43 6.18
C GLN A 16 -8.81 0.97 6.63
N ALA A 17 -9.34 0.07 5.80
CA ALA A 17 -9.49 -1.34 6.14
C ALA A 17 -8.12 -2.02 6.37
N VAL A 18 -7.10 -1.67 5.59
CA VAL A 18 -5.72 -2.13 5.79
C VAL A 18 -5.16 -1.60 7.10
N ALA A 19 -5.32 -0.31 7.38
CA ALA A 19 -4.84 0.31 8.61
C ALA A 19 -5.43 -0.35 9.86
N GLU A 20 -6.73 -0.64 9.85
CA GLU A 20 -7.41 -1.36 10.93
C GLU A 20 -6.83 -2.76 11.16
N ARG A 21 -6.43 -3.46 10.09
CA ARG A 21 -5.83 -4.81 10.20
C ARG A 21 -4.37 -4.78 10.63
N VAL A 22 -3.62 -3.79 10.18
CA VAL A 22 -2.20 -3.60 10.56
C VAL A 22 -2.09 -3.00 11.98
N GLY A 23 -3.12 -2.31 12.46
CA GLY A 23 -3.11 -1.63 13.76
C GLY A 23 -2.58 -0.19 13.69
N VAL A 24 -2.58 0.42 12.50
CA VAL A 24 -2.15 1.82 12.31
C VAL A 24 -3.35 2.74 12.57
N PRO A 25 -3.19 3.78 13.41
CA PRO A 25 -4.26 4.74 13.64
C PRO A 25 -4.54 5.58 12.37
N PRO A 26 -5.76 6.11 12.18
CA PRO A 26 -6.11 6.85 10.96
C PRO A 26 -5.16 8.03 10.65
N GLU A 27 -4.62 8.68 11.69
CA GLU A 27 -3.69 9.80 11.58
C GLU A 27 -2.33 9.39 11.00
N GLY A 28 -1.98 8.10 11.08
CA GLY A 28 -0.77 7.52 10.49
C GLY A 28 -0.97 7.02 9.06
N THR A 29 -2.06 7.42 8.40
CA THR A 29 -2.42 7.02 7.04
C THR A 29 -2.64 8.22 6.14
N GLU A 30 -2.19 8.13 4.90
CA GLU A 30 -2.46 9.14 3.88
C GLU A 30 -2.52 8.46 2.51
N PHE A 31 -3.28 9.06 1.61
CA PHE A 31 -3.39 8.61 0.23
C PHE A 31 -3.54 9.82 -0.68
N GLU A 32 -3.03 9.67 -1.90
CA GLU A 32 -3.14 10.68 -2.96
C GLU A 32 -3.68 10.02 -4.21
N VAL A 33 -4.58 10.70 -4.92
CA VAL A 33 -5.03 10.31 -6.26
C VAL A 33 -4.83 11.50 -7.18
N SER A 34 -3.79 11.45 -7.99
CA SER A 34 -3.49 12.42 -9.04
C SER A 34 -3.35 11.70 -10.39
N ASP A 35 -2.24 11.92 -11.10
CA ASP A 35 -1.89 11.13 -12.29
C ASP A 35 -1.68 9.66 -11.94
N THR A 36 -1.19 9.40 -10.71
CA THR A 36 -1.08 8.08 -10.09
C THR A 36 -1.74 8.06 -8.72
N ALA A 37 -2.33 6.94 -8.34
CA ALA A 37 -2.82 6.70 -6.99
C ALA A 37 -1.73 6.05 -6.10
N THR A 38 -1.55 6.62 -4.90
CA THR A 38 -0.58 6.16 -3.89
C THR A 38 -1.19 6.18 -2.49
N ALA A 39 -0.63 5.39 -1.57
CA ALA A 39 -0.95 5.46 -0.15
C ALA A 39 0.28 5.14 0.70
N TYR A 40 0.33 5.66 1.91
CA TYR A 40 1.31 5.27 2.92
C TYR A 40 0.66 5.08 4.29
N LEU A 41 1.23 4.16 5.07
CA LEU A 41 0.92 3.94 6.46
C LEU A 41 2.24 3.87 7.27
N GLY A 42 2.33 4.65 8.34
CA GLY A 42 3.46 4.57 9.27
C GLY A 42 3.37 3.29 10.10
N LEU A 43 4.45 2.49 10.14
CA LEU A 43 4.51 1.26 10.91
C LEU A 43 5.30 1.48 12.21
N GLU A 44 4.74 1.08 13.33
CA GLU A 44 5.49 1.01 14.59
C GLU A 44 6.24 -0.33 14.68
N GLY A 45 7.52 -0.30 15.05
CA GLY A 45 8.33 -1.51 15.17
C GLY A 45 9.65 -1.32 15.91
N PRO A 46 10.27 -2.42 16.38
CA PRO A 46 11.51 -2.36 17.15
C PRO A 46 12.69 -1.91 16.26
N GLY A 47 13.09 -0.64 16.42
CA GLY A 47 14.39 -0.13 15.98
C GLY A 47 14.51 0.28 14.52
N ARG A 48 13.40 0.38 13.78
CA ARG A 48 13.35 0.98 12.43
C ARG A 48 12.06 1.76 12.25
N ASP A 49 12.17 2.99 11.79
CA ASP A 49 11.05 3.76 11.25
C ASP A 49 10.71 3.11 9.90
N LEU A 50 9.67 2.29 9.89
CA LEU A 50 9.22 1.58 8.68
C LEU A 50 7.92 2.20 8.21
N MET A 51 7.70 2.16 6.90
CA MET A 51 6.46 2.58 6.28
C MET A 51 5.96 1.50 5.32
N LEU A 52 4.65 1.32 5.31
CA LEU A 52 3.96 0.51 4.33
C LEU A 52 3.47 1.44 3.22
N LEU A 53 3.97 1.20 2.01
CA LEU A 53 3.69 1.99 0.82
C LEU A 53 2.83 1.20 -0.16
N TRP A 54 1.89 1.87 -0.79
CA TRP A 54 1.11 1.37 -1.90
C TRP A 54 1.20 2.31 -3.09
N ASN A 55 1.31 1.75 -4.30
CA ASN A 55 1.07 2.49 -5.53
C ASN A 55 0.34 1.61 -6.54
N GLU A 56 -0.42 2.25 -7.41
CA GLU A 56 -1.24 1.58 -8.42
C GLU A 56 -0.45 0.73 -9.44
N GLN A 57 0.87 0.88 -9.55
CA GLN A 57 1.70 0.12 -10.50
C GLN A 57 2.26 -1.17 -9.91
N ARG A 58 2.58 -1.16 -8.61
CA ARG A 58 3.37 -2.21 -7.96
C ARG A 58 2.72 -2.80 -6.71
N GLY A 59 1.62 -2.22 -6.25
CA GLY A 59 0.91 -2.66 -5.05
C GLY A 59 1.68 -2.33 -3.78
N TRP A 60 1.59 -3.22 -2.78
CA TRP A 60 2.17 -3.01 -1.46
C TRP A 60 3.66 -3.34 -1.37
N SER A 61 4.39 -2.48 -0.68
CA SER A 61 5.79 -2.66 -0.30
C SER A 61 6.07 -2.07 1.08
N ILE A 62 7.03 -2.62 1.80
CA ILE A 62 7.55 -2.02 3.04
C ILE A 62 8.87 -1.33 2.70
N ALA A 63 9.05 -0.12 3.20
CA ALA A 63 10.28 0.64 3.07
C ALA A 63 10.74 1.17 4.42
N VAL A 64 12.03 1.49 4.51
CA VAL A 64 12.56 2.29 5.62
C VAL A 64 12.16 3.74 5.38
N GLU A 65 11.61 4.38 6.41
CA GLU A 65 11.38 5.81 6.43
C GLU A 65 12.71 6.54 6.35
N THR A 66 12.86 7.36 5.33
CA THR A 66 14.02 8.20 5.09
C THR A 66 13.63 9.66 5.22
N ASP A 67 14.60 10.57 5.21
CA ASP A 67 14.30 11.99 5.07
C ASP A 67 13.38 12.22 3.84
N PRO A 68 12.42 13.17 3.87
CA PRO A 68 11.52 13.44 2.75
C PRO A 68 12.23 13.77 1.43
N THR A 69 13.49 14.20 1.48
CA THR A 69 14.32 14.48 0.29
C THR A 69 15.03 13.24 -0.29
N GLU A 70 15.03 12.13 0.46
CA GLU A 70 15.64 10.87 0.08
C GLU A 70 14.60 9.89 -0.47
N LYS A 71 15.05 8.96 -1.33
CA LYS A 71 14.19 7.90 -1.82
C LYS A 71 14.02 6.84 -0.73
N PRO A 72 12.77 6.44 -0.39
CA PRO A 72 12.55 5.35 0.54
C PRO A 72 13.26 4.08 0.09
N VAL A 73 13.95 3.42 1.02
CA VAL A 73 14.66 2.17 0.73
C VAL A 73 13.68 1.02 0.93
N VAL A 74 13.17 0.47 -0.17
CA VAL A 74 12.24 -0.66 -0.15
C VAL A 74 12.95 -1.91 0.37
N VAL A 75 12.36 -2.56 1.38
CA VAL A 75 12.87 -3.78 2.00
C VAL A 75 12.15 -5.04 1.51
N ALA A 76 10.89 -4.90 1.10
CA ALA A 76 10.05 -6.02 0.75
C ALA A 76 8.88 -5.60 -0.13
N HIS A 77 8.49 -6.46 -1.07
CA HIS A 77 7.23 -6.34 -1.80
C HIS A 77 6.29 -7.50 -1.46
N LEU A 78 4.98 -7.20 -1.40
CA LEU A 78 3.94 -8.22 -1.34
C LEU A 78 3.67 -8.83 -2.72
N GLY A 79 3.78 -8.02 -3.77
CA GLY A 79 3.49 -8.41 -5.14
C GLY A 79 2.02 -8.27 -5.50
N LEU A 80 1.55 -9.07 -6.47
CA LEU A 80 0.16 -9.07 -6.92
C LEU A 80 -0.74 -9.94 -6.04
N PRO A 81 -2.05 -9.63 -5.94
CA PRO A 81 -2.76 -8.55 -6.65
C PRO A 81 -2.46 -7.14 -6.10
N LEU A 82 -2.78 -6.09 -6.87
CA LEU A 82 -2.58 -4.69 -6.43
C LEU A 82 -3.43 -4.32 -5.21
N VAL A 83 -4.65 -4.86 -5.13
CA VAL A 83 -5.59 -4.65 -4.02
C VAL A 83 -5.83 -6.02 -3.37
N PRO A 84 -4.86 -6.56 -2.61
CA PRO A 84 -5.06 -7.82 -1.89
C PRO A 84 -6.02 -7.62 -0.71
N PRO A 85 -6.58 -8.71 -0.15
CA PRO A 85 -7.33 -8.63 1.09
C PRO A 85 -6.53 -7.96 2.21
N PRO A 86 -7.14 -7.10 3.05
CA PRO A 86 -6.44 -6.40 4.13
C PRO A 86 -5.68 -7.33 5.10
N GLU A 87 -6.21 -8.52 5.36
CA GLU A 87 -5.56 -9.55 6.18
C GLU A 87 -4.24 -10.06 5.58
N ASP A 88 -4.12 -10.13 4.25
CA ASP A 88 -2.90 -10.56 3.59
C ASP A 88 -1.81 -9.48 3.70
N VAL A 89 -2.21 -8.20 3.68
CA VAL A 89 -1.30 -7.07 3.92
C VAL A 89 -0.80 -7.06 5.36
N ALA A 90 -1.69 -7.27 6.34
CA ALA A 90 -1.30 -7.34 7.75
C ALA A 90 -0.33 -8.50 8.01
N ARG A 91 -0.63 -9.71 7.49
CA ARG A 91 0.30 -10.84 7.59
C ARG A 91 1.66 -10.55 6.97
N PHE A 92 1.67 -9.87 5.83
CA PHE A 92 2.91 -9.46 5.17
C PHE A 92 3.74 -8.50 6.04
N VAL A 93 3.10 -7.53 6.70
CA VAL A 93 3.76 -6.64 7.67
C VAL A 93 4.34 -7.44 8.82
N ASP A 94 3.57 -8.32 9.44
CA ASP A 94 4.03 -9.17 10.56
C ASP A 94 5.22 -10.05 10.16
N ASP A 95 5.19 -10.64 8.96
CA ASP A 95 6.25 -11.48 8.44
C ASP A 95 7.57 -10.70 8.28
N VAL A 96 7.51 -9.47 7.74
CA VAL A 96 8.69 -8.62 7.55
C VAL A 96 9.21 -8.09 8.89
N LEU A 97 8.33 -7.70 9.82
CA LEU A 97 8.71 -7.32 11.19
C LEU A 97 9.35 -8.48 11.96
N ALA A 98 8.94 -9.72 11.69
CA ALA A 98 9.57 -10.93 12.20
C ALA A 98 10.91 -11.29 11.51
N GLY A 99 11.36 -10.48 10.56
CA GLY A 99 12.64 -10.67 9.85
C GLY A 99 12.60 -11.68 8.71
N LYS A 100 11.41 -12.08 8.24
CA LYS A 100 11.31 -12.92 7.04
C LYS A 100 11.61 -12.06 5.80
N PRO A 101 12.35 -12.61 4.81
CA PRO A 101 12.59 -11.90 3.57
C PRO A 101 11.26 -11.71 2.82
N GLY A 102 11.02 -10.48 2.34
CA GLY A 102 9.90 -10.19 1.45
C GLY A 102 10.10 -10.74 0.03
N GLY A 103 9.09 -10.55 -0.81
CA GLY A 103 9.19 -10.84 -2.24
C GLY A 103 10.13 -9.86 -2.96
N ALA A 104 10.63 -10.31 -4.12
CA ALA A 104 11.39 -9.45 -5.02
C ALA A 104 10.52 -8.33 -5.61
N GLU A 105 11.15 -7.25 -6.09
CA GLU A 105 10.47 -6.18 -6.79
C GLU A 105 9.67 -6.73 -7.99
N PRO A 106 8.35 -6.47 -8.07
CA PRO A 106 7.55 -6.89 -9.21
C PRO A 106 7.96 -6.10 -10.44
N ASP A 107 8.01 -6.77 -11.60
CA ASP A 107 8.34 -6.15 -12.89
C ASP A 107 7.42 -4.93 -13.15
N PRO A 108 7.97 -3.72 -13.39
CA PRO A 108 7.18 -2.55 -13.76
C PRO A 108 6.57 -2.75 -15.15
N GLY A 109 5.49 -3.53 -15.24
CA GLY A 109 4.98 -3.97 -16.53
C GLY A 109 3.53 -4.42 -16.57
N VAL A 110 2.83 -4.46 -15.44
CA VAL A 110 1.38 -4.67 -15.45
C VAL A 110 0.71 -3.41 -14.93
N THR A 111 0.90 -2.30 -15.64
CA THR A 111 0.02 -1.13 -15.55
C THR A 111 -1.38 -1.60 -15.93
N GLN A 112 -2.13 -2.05 -14.94
CA GLN A 112 -3.54 -2.34 -15.10
C GLN A 112 -4.20 -1.01 -15.45
N ASP A 113 -5.02 -0.98 -16.49
CA ASP A 113 -5.86 0.17 -16.83
C ASP A 113 -6.57 0.71 -15.56
N ARG A 114 -6.67 2.03 -15.40
CA ARG A 114 -7.33 2.67 -14.23
C ARG A 114 -8.76 2.17 -14.05
N GLY A 115 -9.42 1.74 -15.14
CA GLY A 115 -10.71 1.05 -15.09
C GLY A 115 -10.66 -0.28 -14.31
N THR A 116 -9.59 -1.07 -14.43
CA THR A 116 -9.41 -2.31 -13.65
C THR A 116 -9.12 -2.00 -12.18
N LEU A 117 -8.32 -0.98 -11.90
CA LEU A 117 -8.08 -0.54 -10.52
C LEU A 117 -9.40 -0.08 -9.86
N ALA A 118 -10.17 0.76 -10.55
CA ALA A 118 -11.50 1.19 -10.11
C ALA A 118 -12.42 -0.02 -9.89
N GLY A 119 -12.38 -1.01 -10.78
CA GLY A 119 -13.12 -2.27 -10.64
C GLY A 119 -12.80 -3.04 -9.36
N ARG A 120 -11.51 -3.13 -8.98
CA ARG A 120 -11.07 -3.78 -7.73
C ARG A 120 -11.46 -2.99 -6.49
N LEU A 121 -11.29 -1.67 -6.53
CA LEU A 121 -11.59 -0.78 -5.41
C LEU A 121 -13.11 -0.62 -5.17
N ARG A 122 -13.96 -0.97 -6.14
CA ARG A 122 -15.43 -0.99 -5.98
C ARG A 122 -15.91 -1.91 -4.87
N GLU A 123 -15.13 -2.92 -4.49
CA GLU A 123 -15.46 -3.81 -3.36
C GLU A 123 -15.45 -3.08 -2.01
N TYR A 124 -14.90 -1.87 -1.95
CA TYR A 124 -14.74 -1.07 -0.73
C TYR A 124 -15.60 0.21 -0.69
N LEU A 125 -16.50 0.39 -1.67
CA LEU A 125 -17.41 1.55 -1.74
C LEU A 125 -18.65 1.40 -0.86
#